data_AF-A0A7Z9JYN1-F1
#
_entry.id   AF-A0A7Z9JYN1-F1
#
_cell.length_a   1.000
_cell.length_b   1.000
_cell.length_c   1.000
_cell.angle_alpha   90.00
_cell.angle_beta   90.00
_cell.angle_gamma   90.00
#
_symmetry.space_group_name_H-M   'P 1'
#
loop_
_entity.id
_entity.type
_entity.pdbx_description
1 polymer ?
#
loop_
_entity_poly.entity_id
_entity_poly.type
_entity_poly.pdbx_seq_one_letter_code
_entity_poly.pdbx_strand_id
1 'polypeptide(L)'
;VFADSHGNVVSLGERECSIQRRYQKIIEETPSPFIDDKLRQKLSKTAVDISKSCEYLGAGTVEFLVDKHKNFYFLEMNTRLQVEHPITEMVNGVDLVQEQIRVAAGEKLSFSQKDVTPSGHAIECRIYAEDGFNNFAPSTGIITEMTFPHGLGVRMDEGIRVGQEITPYYDPLLGKLITWGNDRQTALRRMIRALGEFHIAGIETSIPFCLRVIQHKSFQEGKYSTHTLNAIKNELQKELTVNKKEQNLAARIGAVQSHHQLKPELISRENHQQKTNWASAGRKDELR
;
A
#
# COMPACT_ATOMS: atom_id res chain seq x y z
N VAL A 1 -13.26 17.34 7.88
CA VAL A 1 -13.98 18.20 8.85
C VAL A 1 -14.57 17.33 9.93
N PHE A 2 -14.80 17.91 11.11
CA PHE A 2 -15.49 17.26 12.21
C PHE A 2 -16.47 18.25 12.83
N ALA A 3 -17.67 17.79 13.15
CA ALA A 3 -18.70 18.62 13.75
C ALA A 3 -19.36 17.91 14.93
N ASP A 4 -19.80 18.66 15.94
CA ASP A 4 -20.57 18.14 17.07
C ASP A 4 -22.00 18.71 17.13
N SER A 5 -22.82 18.16 18.02
CA SER A 5 -24.19 18.63 18.25
C SER A 5 -24.28 19.97 18.99
N HIS A 6 -23.14 20.58 19.34
CA HIS A 6 -23.04 21.84 20.08
C HIS A 6 -22.68 23.01 19.15
N GLY A 7 -22.67 22.79 17.83
CA GLY A 7 -22.39 23.79 16.81
C GLY A 7 -20.90 24.02 16.53
N ASN A 8 -20.00 23.22 17.11
CA ASN A 8 -18.58 23.28 16.79
C ASN A 8 -18.33 22.56 15.47
N VAL A 9 -17.54 23.18 14.59
CA VAL A 9 -17.10 22.59 13.33
C VAL A 9 -15.63 22.94 13.10
N VAL A 10 -14.79 21.93 12.89
CA VAL A 10 -13.34 22.05 12.73
C VAL A 10 -12.85 21.38 11.43
N SER A 11 -11.84 21.98 10.79
CA SER A 11 -11.07 21.37 9.71
C SER A 11 -9.78 20.78 10.27
N LEU A 12 -9.46 19.54 9.88
CA LEU A 12 -8.22 18.83 10.23
C LEU A 12 -7.18 18.88 9.10
N GLY A 13 -7.32 19.84 8.18
CA GLY A 13 -6.51 19.95 6.96
C GLY A 13 -7.08 19.17 5.78
N GLU A 14 -6.26 19.01 4.74
CA GLU A 14 -6.59 18.36 3.48
C GLU A 14 -5.88 17.02 3.29
N ARG A 15 -6.31 16.24 2.30
CA ARG A 15 -5.60 15.07 1.80
C ARG A 15 -5.56 15.13 0.27
N GLU A 16 -4.40 14.82 -0.30
CA GLU A 16 -4.19 14.71 -1.73
C GLU A 16 -4.40 13.27 -2.17
N CYS A 17 -5.41 13.03 -3.01
CA CYS A 17 -5.84 11.69 -3.43
C CYS A 17 -5.77 11.48 -4.95
N SER A 18 -4.97 12.31 -5.66
CA SER A 18 -4.89 12.27 -7.13
C SER A 18 -4.35 10.95 -7.69
N ILE A 19 -3.60 10.16 -6.93
CA ILE A 19 -3.13 8.84 -7.39
C ILE A 19 -4.26 7.81 -7.23
N GLN A 20 -5.05 7.69 -8.30
CA GLN A 20 -6.24 6.84 -8.35
C GLN A 20 -6.40 6.15 -9.71
N ARG A 21 -7.15 5.05 -9.73
CA ARG A 21 -7.55 4.29 -10.91
C ARG A 21 -9.07 4.21 -10.97
N ARG A 22 -9.71 4.70 -12.05
CA ARG A 22 -11.18 4.60 -12.22
C ARG A 22 -11.95 5.02 -10.95
N TYR A 23 -11.57 6.16 -10.37
CA TYR A 23 -12.15 6.71 -9.13
C TYR A 23 -11.84 5.92 -7.84
N GLN A 24 -11.05 4.84 -7.93
CA GLN A 24 -10.53 4.12 -6.77
C GLN A 24 -9.16 4.70 -6.38
N LYS A 25 -9.10 5.33 -5.20
CA LYS A 25 -7.86 5.87 -4.63
C LYS A 25 -6.89 4.72 -4.34
N ILE A 26 -5.61 4.93 -4.65
CA ILE A 26 -4.52 3.94 -4.46
C ILE A 26 -3.47 4.47 -3.48
N ILE A 27 -3.10 5.74 -3.62
CA ILE A 27 -2.13 6.42 -2.75
C ILE A 27 -2.68 7.79 -2.37
N GLU A 28 -2.60 8.09 -1.08
CA GLU A 28 -3.06 9.33 -0.48
C GLU A 28 -1.94 9.95 0.34
N GLU A 29 -1.86 11.28 0.37
CA GLU A 29 -0.88 11.96 1.22
C GLU A 29 -1.42 13.26 1.84
N THR A 30 -0.88 13.64 2.99
CA THR A 30 -1.18 14.91 3.65
C THR A 30 0.04 15.47 4.36
N PRO A 31 0.27 16.79 4.30
CA PRO A 31 -0.45 17.77 3.48
C PRO A 31 -0.23 17.55 1.96
N SER A 32 -1.05 18.19 1.11
CA SER A 32 -0.84 18.13 -0.34
C SER A 32 0.47 18.83 -0.74
N PRO A 33 1.34 18.21 -1.55
CA PRO A 33 2.59 18.84 -2.01
C PRO A 33 2.36 19.92 -3.08
N PHE A 34 1.14 20.03 -3.63
CA PHE A 34 0.83 20.96 -4.72
C PHE A 34 0.31 22.32 -4.23
N ILE A 35 -0.52 22.32 -3.17
CA ILE A 35 -1.18 23.54 -2.70
C ILE A 35 -0.33 24.28 -1.65
N ASP A 36 -0.42 25.61 -1.67
CA ASP A 36 0.18 26.47 -0.66
C ASP A 36 -0.76 26.73 0.52
N ASP A 37 -0.23 27.33 1.58
CA ASP A 37 -0.98 27.60 2.82
C ASP A 37 -2.17 28.51 2.61
N LYS A 38 -2.09 29.45 1.65
CA LYS A 38 -3.20 30.35 1.33
C LYS A 38 -4.37 29.58 0.75
N LEU A 39 -4.11 28.71 -0.22
CA LEU A 39 -5.13 27.83 -0.79
C LEU A 39 -5.66 26.84 0.25
N ARG A 40 -4.78 26.25 1.07
CA ARG A 40 -5.15 25.33 2.16
C ARG A 40 -6.11 25.96 3.17
N GLN A 41 -5.85 27.18 3.60
CA GLN A 41 -6.74 27.93 4.48
C GLN A 41 -8.10 28.21 3.81
N LYS A 42 -8.09 28.56 2.52
CA LYS A 42 -9.33 28.81 1.76
C LYS A 42 -10.17 27.53 1.61
N LEU A 43 -9.54 26.39 1.32
CA LEU A 43 -10.20 25.09 1.26
C LEU A 43 -10.78 24.69 2.63
N SER A 44 -9.98 24.80 3.69
CA SER A 44 -10.40 24.48 5.06
C SER A 44 -11.59 25.33 5.50
N LYS A 45 -11.54 26.64 5.25
CA LYS A 45 -12.65 27.55 5.55
C LYS A 45 -13.90 27.18 4.75
N THR A 46 -13.77 26.93 3.45
CA THR A 46 -14.90 26.56 2.59
C THR A 46 -15.53 25.25 3.05
N ALA A 47 -14.72 24.25 3.43
CA ALA A 47 -15.22 22.98 3.94
C ALA A 47 -15.99 23.14 5.26
N VAL A 48 -15.52 24.01 6.16
CA VAL A 48 -16.23 24.35 7.41
C VAL A 48 -17.54 25.07 7.11
N ASP A 49 -17.53 26.05 6.20
CA ASP A 49 -18.72 26.82 5.83
C ASP A 49 -19.80 25.93 5.20
N ILE A 50 -19.41 25.02 4.30
CA ILE A 50 -20.31 24.00 3.71
C ILE A 50 -20.91 23.13 4.82
N SER A 51 -20.09 22.61 5.73
CA SER A 51 -20.53 21.71 6.80
C SER A 51 -21.49 22.39 7.78
N LYS A 52 -21.28 23.69 8.06
CA LYS A 52 -22.21 24.49 8.86
C LYS A 52 -23.54 24.71 8.13
N SER A 53 -23.49 24.97 6.82
CA SER A 53 -24.70 25.26 6.03
C SER A 53 -25.66 24.08 5.94
N CYS A 54 -25.16 22.85 6.09
CA CYS A 54 -25.97 21.64 6.11
C CYS A 54 -26.15 21.04 7.52
N GLU A 55 -25.82 21.80 8.58
CA GLU A 55 -25.95 21.36 9.98
C GLU A 55 -25.31 19.98 10.22
N TYR A 56 -24.12 19.78 9.64
CA TYR A 56 -23.45 18.49 9.63
C TYR A 56 -23.05 18.04 11.04
N LEU A 57 -23.08 16.73 11.28
CA LEU A 57 -22.69 16.09 12.54
C LEU A 57 -21.69 14.95 12.29
N GLY A 58 -20.65 14.85 13.12
CA GLY A 58 -19.63 13.81 13.07
C GLY A 58 -18.50 14.11 12.08
N ALA A 59 -17.81 13.05 11.65
CA ALA A 59 -16.71 13.14 10.68
C ALA A 59 -17.24 13.24 9.25
N GLY A 60 -16.68 14.16 8.46
CA GLY A 60 -17.04 14.34 7.06
C GLY A 60 -15.86 14.77 6.21
N THR A 61 -15.93 14.53 4.91
CA THR A 61 -14.92 14.98 3.94
C THR A 61 -15.57 15.74 2.80
N VAL A 62 -15.14 16.98 2.60
CA VAL A 62 -15.54 17.80 1.44
C VAL A 62 -14.48 17.63 0.37
N GLU A 63 -14.86 17.12 -0.78
CA GLU A 63 -13.95 16.86 -1.89
C GLU A 63 -13.92 18.05 -2.85
N PHE A 64 -12.71 18.41 -3.27
CA PHE A 64 -12.46 19.48 -4.22
C PHE A 64 -11.59 18.98 -5.37
N LEU A 65 -11.83 19.51 -6.57
CA LEU A 65 -10.89 19.44 -7.69
C LEU A 65 -10.07 20.72 -7.72
N VAL A 66 -8.76 20.60 -7.83
CA VAL A 66 -7.84 21.74 -7.97
C VAL A 66 -7.20 21.70 -9.34
N ASP A 67 -7.26 22.80 -10.08
CA ASP A 67 -6.64 22.91 -11.41
C ASP A 67 -5.17 23.35 -11.32
N LYS A 68 -4.49 23.35 -12.48
CA LYS A 68 -3.08 23.78 -12.60
C LYS A 68 -2.84 25.26 -12.23
N HIS A 69 -3.89 26.07 -12.15
CA HIS A 69 -3.85 27.49 -11.80
C HIS A 69 -4.22 27.74 -10.33
N LYS A 70 -4.36 26.67 -9.52
CA LYS A 70 -4.76 26.73 -8.10
C LYS A 70 -6.19 27.28 -7.89
N ASN A 71 -7.04 27.19 -8.91
CA ASN A 71 -8.49 27.31 -8.71
C ASN A 71 -9.02 25.99 -8.19
N PHE A 72 -10.01 26.06 -7.29
CA PHE A 72 -10.65 24.86 -6.76
C PHE A 72 -12.16 24.88 -6.97
N TYR A 73 -12.72 23.70 -7.10
CA TYR A 73 -14.14 23.47 -7.39
C TYR A 73 -14.66 22.40 -6.45
N PHE A 74 -15.79 22.65 -5.81
CA PHE A 74 -16.48 21.64 -4.99
C PHE A 74 -16.96 20.49 -5.89
N LEU A 75 -16.72 19.26 -5.45
CA LEU A 75 -17.19 18.06 -6.13
C LEU A 75 -18.36 17.44 -5.37
N GLU A 76 -18.11 17.01 -4.13
CA GLU A 76 -19.10 16.38 -3.27
C GLU A 76 -18.70 16.49 -1.79
N MET A 77 -19.62 16.12 -0.90
CA MET A 77 -19.33 15.90 0.51
C MET A 77 -19.66 14.46 0.88
N ASN A 78 -18.66 13.72 1.33
CA ASN A 78 -18.84 12.38 1.86
C ASN A 78 -19.20 12.45 3.34
N THR A 79 -20.41 11.99 3.67
CA THR A 79 -21.01 12.07 5.00
C THR A 79 -20.63 10.90 5.91
N ARG A 80 -19.36 10.50 5.87
CA ARG A 80 -18.81 9.37 6.62
C ARG A 80 -17.31 9.53 6.82
N LEU A 81 -16.75 8.71 7.72
CA LEU A 81 -15.31 8.53 7.80
C LEU A 81 -14.77 7.98 6.48
N GLN A 82 -13.63 8.51 6.03
CA GLN A 82 -12.96 8.07 4.81
C GLN A 82 -11.96 6.98 5.12
N VAL A 83 -11.67 6.15 4.10
CA VAL A 83 -10.68 5.06 4.22
C VAL A 83 -9.31 5.63 4.61
N GLU A 84 -8.94 6.73 3.93
CA GLU A 84 -7.69 7.48 4.07
C GLU A 84 -7.66 8.45 5.28
N HIS A 85 -8.53 8.28 6.27
CA HIS A 85 -8.45 9.10 7.50
C HIS A 85 -7.14 8.92 8.29
N PRO A 86 -6.44 7.76 8.31
CA PRO A 86 -5.24 7.59 9.13
C PRO A 86 -4.14 8.60 8.83
N ILE A 87 -3.98 9.02 7.56
CA ILE A 87 -2.96 10.04 7.25
C ILE A 87 -3.26 11.39 7.92
N THR A 88 -4.53 11.74 8.07
CA THR A 88 -4.95 12.92 8.85
C THR A 88 -4.67 12.72 10.33
N GLU A 89 -4.92 11.53 10.88
CA GLU A 89 -4.59 11.21 12.28
C GLU A 89 -3.09 11.31 12.55
N MET A 90 -2.27 10.76 11.66
CA MET A 90 -0.81 10.72 11.81
C MET A 90 -0.18 12.12 11.87
N VAL A 91 -0.73 13.11 11.16
CA VAL A 91 -0.20 14.49 11.21
C VAL A 91 -0.82 15.33 12.33
N ASN A 92 -2.04 15.02 12.79
CA ASN A 92 -2.73 15.82 13.82
C ASN A 92 -2.62 15.24 15.23
N GLY A 93 -2.33 13.94 15.38
CA GLY A 93 -2.34 13.26 16.68
C GLY A 93 -3.72 13.07 17.28
N VAL A 94 -4.76 13.06 16.45
CA VAL A 94 -6.17 12.91 16.87
C VAL A 94 -6.70 11.58 16.34
N ASP A 95 -7.31 10.77 17.21
CA ASP A 95 -8.07 9.58 16.83
C ASP A 95 -9.48 9.99 16.41
N LEU A 96 -9.77 9.89 15.12
CA LEU A 96 -11.02 10.34 14.53
C LEU A 96 -12.17 9.36 14.81
N VAL A 97 -11.88 8.08 14.99
CA VAL A 97 -12.89 7.06 15.32
C VAL A 97 -13.36 7.25 16.77
N GLN A 98 -12.42 7.46 17.70
CA GLN A 98 -12.72 7.79 19.08
C GLN A 98 -13.57 9.06 19.15
N GLU A 99 -13.18 10.11 18.43
CA GLU A 99 -13.93 11.36 18.41
C GLU A 99 -15.35 11.19 17.83
N GLN A 100 -15.53 10.30 16.84
CA GLN A 100 -16.85 10.02 16.28
C GLN A 100 -17.77 9.39 17.33
N ILE A 101 -17.26 8.47 18.14
CA ILE A 101 -18.01 7.83 19.22
C ILE A 101 -18.42 8.86 20.27
N ARG A 102 -17.49 9.74 20.68
CA ARG A 102 -17.76 10.79 21.66
C ARG A 102 -18.83 11.77 21.19
N VAL A 103 -18.70 12.26 19.95
CA VAL A 103 -19.70 13.15 19.34
C VAL A 103 -21.05 12.45 19.21
N ALA A 104 -21.07 11.17 18.81
CA ALA A 104 -22.31 10.40 18.73
C ALA A 104 -22.98 10.20 20.10
N ALA A 105 -22.20 10.19 21.18
CA ALA A 105 -22.69 10.20 22.56
C ALA A 105 -23.17 11.58 23.05
N GLY A 106 -23.13 12.61 22.20
CA GLY A 106 -23.54 13.97 22.53
C GLY A 106 -22.48 14.79 23.26
N GLU A 107 -21.23 14.32 23.31
CA GLU A 107 -20.12 15.13 23.83
C GLU A 107 -19.74 16.27 22.87
N LYS A 108 -19.05 17.28 23.41
CA LYS A 108 -18.40 18.32 22.63
C LYS A 108 -17.12 17.79 22.00
N LEU A 109 -16.70 18.41 20.89
CA LEU A 109 -15.38 18.15 20.33
C LEU A 109 -14.29 18.35 21.39
N SER A 110 -13.36 17.40 21.43
CA SER A 110 -12.26 17.38 22.39
C SER A 110 -11.14 18.37 22.10
N PHE A 111 -11.21 19.02 20.93
CA PHE A 111 -10.27 20.03 20.46
C PHE A 111 -11.00 21.14 19.68
N SER A 112 -10.40 22.32 19.67
CA SER A 112 -10.83 23.45 18.86
C SER A 112 -9.97 23.58 17.60
N GLN A 113 -10.38 24.45 16.67
CA GLN A 113 -9.59 24.75 15.47
C GLN A 113 -8.17 25.26 15.79
N LYS A 114 -7.97 25.89 16.96
CA LYS A 114 -6.66 26.41 17.39
C LYS A 114 -5.70 25.32 17.85
N ASP A 115 -6.23 24.17 18.28
CA ASP A 115 -5.45 23.03 18.77
C ASP A 115 -5.01 22.13 17.60
N VAL A 116 -5.61 22.29 16.42
CA VAL A 116 -5.24 21.58 15.19
C VAL A 116 -3.94 22.17 14.62
N THR A 117 -2.82 21.57 15.00
CA THR A 117 -1.48 21.93 14.48
C THR A 117 -0.86 20.73 13.76
N PRO A 118 -1.15 20.51 12.46
CA PRO A 118 -0.59 19.40 11.71
C PRO A 118 0.94 19.46 11.71
N SER A 119 1.59 18.33 11.93
CA SER A 119 3.04 18.21 11.96
C SER A 119 3.52 17.07 11.07
N GLY A 120 4.57 17.35 10.30
CA GLY A 120 5.16 16.39 9.38
C GLY A 120 4.31 16.11 8.14
N HIS A 121 4.48 14.92 7.59
CA HIS A 121 3.83 14.46 6.37
C HIS A 121 3.50 12.98 6.50
N ALA A 122 2.30 12.59 6.08
CA ALA A 122 1.86 11.20 6.05
C ALA A 122 1.47 10.76 4.63
N ILE A 123 1.77 9.50 4.32
CA ILE A 123 1.44 8.85 3.06
C ILE A 123 0.79 7.50 3.37
N GLU A 124 -0.31 7.20 2.72
CA GLU A 124 -1.00 5.91 2.77
C GLU A 124 -0.96 5.24 1.40
N CYS A 125 -0.75 3.93 1.40
CA CYS A 125 -0.93 3.08 0.25
C CYS A 125 -2.01 2.05 0.58
N ARG A 126 -3.01 1.94 -0.29
CA ARG A 126 -4.02 0.89 -0.19
C ARG A 126 -3.45 -0.42 -0.73
N ILE A 127 -3.50 -1.44 0.11
CA ILE A 127 -3.03 -2.78 -0.21
C ILE A 127 -4.23 -3.58 -0.68
N TYR A 128 -4.33 -3.77 -1.99
CA TYR A 128 -5.41 -4.52 -2.62
C TYR A 128 -4.92 -5.91 -3.02
N ALA A 129 -5.82 -6.89 -3.00
CA ALA A 129 -5.68 -8.18 -3.68
C ALA A 129 -5.90 -8.01 -5.18
N GLU A 130 -5.03 -7.25 -5.83
CA GLU A 130 -5.07 -6.95 -7.26
C GLU A 130 -3.66 -6.93 -7.85
N ASP A 131 -3.49 -7.47 -9.05
CA ASP A 131 -2.22 -7.36 -9.79
C ASP A 131 -2.13 -6.00 -10.50
N GLY A 132 -1.44 -5.04 -9.88
CA GLY A 132 -1.27 -3.68 -10.41
C GLY A 132 -0.61 -3.61 -11.80
N PHE A 133 0.17 -4.62 -12.19
CA PHE A 133 0.81 -4.68 -13.51
C PHE A 133 -0.10 -5.30 -14.58
N ASN A 134 -0.98 -6.22 -14.20
CA ASN A 134 -1.99 -6.82 -15.06
C ASN A 134 -3.34 -6.10 -14.97
N ASN A 135 -3.31 -4.79 -15.22
CA ASN A 135 -4.50 -3.95 -15.21
C ASN A 135 -5.30 -3.99 -13.91
N PHE A 136 -4.67 -4.28 -12.76
CA PHE A 136 -5.31 -4.44 -11.46
C PHE A 136 -6.47 -5.45 -11.57
N ALA A 137 -6.15 -6.63 -12.11
CA ALA A 137 -7.05 -7.76 -12.10
C ALA A 137 -7.18 -8.26 -10.65
N PRO A 138 -8.40 -8.54 -10.15
CA PRO A 138 -8.60 -9.10 -8.82
C PRO A 138 -7.85 -10.41 -8.65
N SER A 139 -7.28 -10.61 -7.47
CA SER A 139 -6.61 -11.84 -7.06
C SER A 139 -7.39 -12.47 -5.91
N THR A 140 -7.82 -13.71 -6.11
CA THR A 140 -8.51 -14.52 -5.10
C THR A 140 -7.65 -15.73 -4.79
N GLY A 141 -7.80 -16.29 -3.59
CA GLY A 141 -6.97 -17.40 -3.15
C GLY A 141 -6.75 -17.36 -1.64
N ILE A 142 -5.81 -18.18 -1.17
CA ILE A 142 -5.50 -18.29 0.26
C ILE A 142 -4.17 -17.61 0.52
N ILE A 143 -4.11 -16.76 1.53
CA ILE A 143 -2.86 -16.17 2.01
C ILE A 143 -2.04 -17.29 2.65
N THR A 144 -0.91 -17.67 2.05
CA THR A 144 -0.08 -18.77 2.55
C THR A 144 0.99 -18.29 3.52
N GLU A 145 1.53 -17.09 3.30
CA GLU A 145 2.53 -16.46 4.14
C GLU A 145 2.35 -14.94 4.12
N MET A 146 2.74 -14.27 5.21
CA MET A 146 2.64 -12.82 5.32
C MET A 146 3.67 -12.26 6.30
N THR A 147 4.30 -11.17 5.91
CA THR A 147 5.25 -10.39 6.73
C THR A 147 4.84 -8.93 6.69
N PHE A 148 4.42 -8.37 7.82
CA PHE A 148 4.09 -6.95 7.92
C PHE A 148 5.32 -6.08 8.17
N PRO A 149 5.40 -4.89 7.55
CA PRO A 149 6.41 -3.91 7.89
C PRO A 149 6.08 -3.23 9.21
N HIS A 150 7.11 -2.95 10.00
CA HIS A 150 6.99 -2.27 11.29
C HIS A 150 8.03 -1.16 11.43
N GLY A 151 8.04 -0.48 12.57
CA GLY A 151 9.06 0.49 12.96
C GLY A 151 8.54 1.91 13.08
N LEU A 152 9.46 2.83 13.39
CA LEU A 152 9.12 4.22 13.69
C LEU A 152 8.40 4.90 12.53
N GLY A 153 7.21 5.44 12.82
CA GLY A 153 6.39 6.16 11.84
C GLY A 153 5.79 5.26 10.77
N VAL A 154 5.66 3.95 11.01
CA VAL A 154 4.90 3.02 10.17
C VAL A 154 3.68 2.53 10.96
N ARG A 155 2.51 2.61 10.34
CA ARG A 155 1.24 2.10 10.86
C ARG A 155 0.62 1.19 9.81
N MET A 156 0.04 0.08 10.25
CA MET A 156 -0.70 -0.84 9.40
C MET A 156 -2.10 -0.99 9.98
N ASP A 157 -3.11 -0.67 9.18
CA ASP A 157 -4.51 -0.99 9.49
C ASP A 157 -4.92 -2.15 8.57
N GLU A 158 -5.16 -3.33 9.13
CA GLU A 158 -5.40 -4.57 8.37
C GLU A 158 -6.52 -5.41 9.00
N GLY A 159 -7.07 -6.34 8.22
CA GLY A 159 -8.09 -7.30 8.68
C GLY A 159 -7.89 -8.70 8.08
N ILE A 160 -6.65 -9.10 7.84
CA ILE A 160 -6.23 -10.31 7.14
C ILE A 160 -5.28 -11.16 7.98
N ARG A 161 -5.25 -12.47 7.72
CA ARG A 161 -4.34 -13.41 8.40
C ARG A 161 -3.87 -14.52 7.48
N VAL A 162 -2.75 -15.15 7.84
CA VAL A 162 -2.30 -16.38 7.17
C VAL A 162 -3.38 -17.46 7.27
N GLY A 163 -3.62 -18.16 6.16
CA GLY A 163 -4.68 -19.16 6.00
C GLY A 163 -6.05 -18.57 5.63
N GLN A 164 -6.20 -17.24 5.55
CA GLN A 164 -7.46 -16.61 5.13
C GLN A 164 -7.65 -16.72 3.63
N GLU A 165 -8.87 -17.06 3.22
CA GLU A 165 -9.32 -17.00 1.84
C GLU A 165 -9.80 -15.58 1.49
N ILE A 166 -9.25 -15.04 0.40
CA ILE A 166 -9.71 -13.81 -0.23
C ILE A 166 -10.70 -14.19 -1.33
N THR A 167 -11.95 -13.80 -1.11
CA THR A 167 -13.09 -14.16 -1.98
C THR A 167 -13.45 -13.00 -2.92
N PRO A 168 -14.15 -13.25 -4.03
CA PRO A 168 -14.59 -12.19 -4.94
C PRO A 168 -15.83 -11.42 -4.45
N TYR A 169 -16.36 -11.73 -3.27
CA TYR A 169 -17.63 -11.20 -2.78
C TYR A 169 -17.51 -9.83 -2.10
N TYR A 170 -16.31 -9.43 -1.71
CA TYR A 170 -16.04 -8.20 -0.98
C TYR A 170 -15.04 -7.31 -1.71
N ASP A 171 -14.85 -6.10 -1.20
CA ASP A 171 -13.80 -5.22 -1.66
C ASP A 171 -12.42 -5.89 -1.52
N PRO A 172 -11.52 -5.77 -2.52
CA PRO A 172 -10.21 -6.42 -2.47
C PRO A 172 -9.23 -5.76 -1.49
N LEU A 173 -9.63 -4.75 -0.71
CA LEU A 173 -8.76 -4.07 0.26
C LEU A 173 -8.37 -5.03 1.39
N LEU A 174 -7.08 -5.37 1.41
CA LEU A 174 -6.44 -6.20 2.42
C LEU A 174 -6.02 -5.38 3.64
N GLY A 175 -5.62 -4.13 3.41
CA GLY A 175 -5.24 -3.21 4.46
C GLY A 175 -4.69 -1.89 3.92
N LYS A 176 -4.28 -1.02 4.84
CA LYS A 176 -3.72 0.29 4.57
C LYS A 176 -2.35 0.36 5.20
N LEU A 177 -1.32 0.57 4.39
CA LEU A 177 0.01 0.83 4.89
C LEU A 177 0.20 2.35 4.96
N ILE A 178 0.49 2.86 6.16
CA ILE A 178 0.65 4.28 6.41
C ILE A 178 2.05 4.55 6.91
N THR A 179 2.66 5.62 6.41
CA THR A 179 3.92 6.12 6.93
C THR A 179 3.83 7.61 7.22
N TRP A 180 4.55 8.03 8.24
CA TRP A 180 4.68 9.43 8.62
C TRP A 180 6.16 9.80 8.78
N GLY A 181 6.51 11.05 8.56
CA GLY A 181 7.82 11.60 8.89
C GLY A 181 7.75 13.11 9.12
N ASN A 182 8.82 13.68 9.70
CA ASN A 182 8.91 15.13 9.95
C ASN A 182 8.85 15.96 8.67
N ASP A 183 9.13 15.34 7.52
CA ASP A 183 8.98 15.90 6.19
C ASP A 183 8.52 14.81 5.20
N ARG A 184 8.05 15.25 4.04
CA ARG A 184 7.60 14.37 2.95
C ARG A 184 8.66 13.36 2.53
N GLN A 185 9.92 13.77 2.47
CA GLN A 185 11.03 12.92 2.05
C GLN A 185 11.27 11.76 3.03
N THR A 186 11.10 12.00 4.32
CA THR A 186 11.22 11.00 5.38
C THR A 186 10.04 10.03 5.33
N ALA A 187 8.82 10.53 5.13
CA ALA A 187 7.65 9.67 4.91
C ALA A 187 7.84 8.79 3.67
N LEU A 188 8.29 9.36 2.54
CA LEU A 188 8.61 8.61 1.31
C LEU A 188 9.65 7.50 1.53
N ARG A 189 10.78 7.82 2.17
CA ARG A 189 11.82 6.81 2.46
C ARG A 189 11.30 5.69 3.36
N ARG A 190 10.47 6.03 4.36
CA ARG A 190 9.82 5.04 5.23
C ARG A 190 8.84 4.18 4.43
N MET A 191 8.05 4.76 3.53
CA MET A 191 7.13 4.03 2.66
C MET A 191 7.85 3.07 1.73
N ILE A 192 8.93 3.52 1.07
CA ILE A 192 9.76 2.67 0.20
C ILE A 192 10.30 1.47 0.97
N ARG A 193 10.84 1.70 2.17
CA ARG A 193 11.33 0.62 3.04
C ARG A 193 10.19 -0.32 3.43
N ALA A 194 9.08 0.21 3.95
CA ALA A 194 7.96 -0.57 4.44
C ALA A 194 7.33 -1.43 3.33
N LEU A 195 7.13 -0.89 2.12
CA LEU A 195 6.66 -1.67 0.96
C LEU A 195 7.68 -2.72 0.50
N GLY A 196 8.98 -2.47 0.66
CA GLY A 196 10.02 -3.46 0.34
C GLY A 196 10.11 -4.62 1.34
N GLU A 197 9.70 -4.40 2.59
CA GLU A 197 9.62 -5.41 3.64
C GLU A 197 8.26 -6.15 3.65
N PHE A 198 7.20 -5.52 3.13
CA PHE A 198 5.86 -6.09 3.14
C PHE A 198 5.73 -7.21 2.11
N HIS A 199 5.55 -8.43 2.59
CA HIS A 199 5.31 -9.59 1.75
C HIS A 199 3.96 -10.26 2.07
N ILE A 200 3.23 -10.64 1.04
CA ILE A 200 2.04 -11.50 1.11
C ILE A 200 2.20 -12.53 -0.01
N ALA A 201 2.12 -13.82 0.34
CA ALA A 201 2.19 -14.93 -0.60
C ALA A 201 0.84 -15.64 -0.75
N GLY A 202 0.63 -16.29 -1.89
CA GLY A 202 -0.59 -17.04 -2.23
C GLY A 202 -1.61 -16.25 -3.06
N ILE A 203 -1.48 -14.93 -3.11
CA ILE A 203 -2.28 -14.01 -3.96
C ILE A 203 -1.40 -12.90 -4.52
N GLU A 204 -1.83 -12.28 -5.60
CA GLU A 204 -1.23 -11.05 -6.14
C GLU A 204 -1.73 -9.84 -5.36
N THR A 205 -0.85 -8.85 -5.16
CA THR A 205 -1.16 -7.65 -4.39
C THR A 205 -0.68 -6.37 -5.07
N SER A 206 -1.26 -5.23 -4.67
CA SER A 206 -0.83 -3.92 -5.14
C SER A 206 0.53 -3.48 -4.58
N ILE A 207 1.12 -4.19 -3.61
CA ILE A 207 2.37 -3.80 -2.92
C ILE A 207 3.50 -3.46 -3.91
N PRO A 208 3.86 -4.34 -4.87
CA PRO A 208 4.98 -4.07 -5.76
C PRO A 208 4.69 -2.90 -6.72
N PHE A 209 3.42 -2.74 -7.11
CA PHE A 209 3.01 -1.62 -7.95
C PHE A 209 3.08 -0.29 -7.18
N CYS A 210 2.55 -0.24 -5.95
CA CYS A 210 2.65 0.93 -5.07
C CYS A 210 4.12 1.33 -4.85
N LEU A 211 5.02 0.37 -4.63
CA LEU A 211 6.46 0.65 -4.51
C LEU A 211 7.02 1.35 -5.74
N ARG A 212 6.67 0.88 -6.95
CA ARG A 212 7.11 1.52 -8.20
C ARG A 212 6.53 2.91 -8.38
N VAL A 213 5.27 3.14 -8.01
CA VAL A 213 4.65 4.48 -8.06
C VAL A 213 5.34 5.43 -7.09
N ILE A 214 5.58 5.01 -5.84
CA ILE A 214 6.28 5.82 -4.84
C ILE A 214 7.68 6.19 -5.33
N GLN A 215 8.42 5.24 -5.94
CA GLN A 215 9.77 5.48 -6.47
C GLN A 215 9.77 6.33 -7.75
N HIS A 216 8.64 6.47 -8.43
CA HIS A 216 8.56 7.20 -9.69
C HIS A 216 8.85 8.69 -9.50
N LYS A 217 9.62 9.28 -10.43
CA LYS A 217 10.10 10.67 -10.37
C LYS A 217 8.96 11.68 -10.16
N SER A 218 7.85 11.53 -10.89
CA SER A 218 6.68 12.41 -10.75
C SER A 218 6.09 12.40 -9.35
N PHE A 219 6.05 11.23 -8.68
CA PHE A 219 5.55 11.14 -7.31
C PHE A 219 6.56 11.71 -6.32
N GLN A 220 7.84 11.37 -6.46
CA GLN A 220 8.94 11.91 -5.64
C GLN A 220 8.99 13.45 -5.66
N GLU A 221 8.75 14.07 -6.82
CA GLU A 221 8.73 15.52 -6.97
C GLU A 221 7.40 16.19 -6.58
N GLY A 222 6.35 15.41 -6.24
CA GLY A 222 5.02 15.96 -5.94
C GLY A 222 4.30 16.53 -7.17
N LYS A 223 4.73 16.14 -8.38
CA LYS A 223 4.19 16.62 -9.66
C LYS A 223 3.31 15.55 -10.29
N TYR A 224 2.12 15.39 -9.75
CA TYR A 224 1.15 14.41 -10.24
C TYR A 224 -0.26 14.98 -10.29
N SER A 225 -1.11 14.32 -11.07
CA SER A 225 -2.53 14.61 -11.23
C SER A 225 -3.32 13.30 -11.27
N THR A 226 -4.63 13.41 -11.40
CA THR A 226 -5.55 12.28 -11.57
C THR A 226 -5.24 11.40 -12.80
N HIS A 227 -4.39 11.86 -13.72
CA HIS A 227 -3.96 11.09 -14.90
C HIS A 227 -2.59 10.43 -14.73
N THR A 228 -1.81 10.79 -13.70
CA THR A 228 -0.41 10.35 -13.55
C THR A 228 -0.28 8.85 -13.39
N LEU A 229 -1.19 8.19 -12.67
CA LEU A 229 -1.13 6.74 -12.48
C LEU A 229 -1.19 5.97 -13.80
N ASN A 230 -1.99 6.45 -14.77
CA ASN A 230 -2.09 5.83 -16.09
C ASN A 230 -0.78 5.99 -16.88
N ALA A 231 -0.13 7.16 -16.78
CA ALA A 231 1.16 7.39 -17.42
C ALA A 231 2.24 6.47 -16.84
N ILE A 232 2.36 6.41 -15.51
CA ILE A 232 3.29 5.53 -14.80
C ILE A 232 3.04 4.07 -15.17
N LYS A 233 1.79 3.63 -15.15
CA LYS A 233 1.43 2.24 -15.53
C LYS A 233 1.87 1.91 -16.96
N ASN A 234 1.64 2.81 -17.92
CA ASN A 234 2.03 2.59 -19.31
C ASN A 234 3.57 2.49 -19.47
N GLU A 235 4.33 3.26 -18.69
CA GLU A 235 5.80 3.19 -18.66
C GLU A 235 6.27 1.86 -18.06
N LEU A 236 5.74 1.48 -16.88
CA LEU A 236 6.06 0.21 -16.22
C LEU A 236 5.70 -1.00 -17.08
N GLN A 237 4.58 -0.98 -17.79
CA GLN A 237 4.19 -2.06 -18.69
C GLN A 237 5.14 -2.22 -19.89
N LYS A 238 5.69 -1.11 -20.40
CA LYS A 238 6.73 -1.16 -21.45
C LYS A 238 8.01 -1.79 -20.91
N GLU A 239 8.46 -1.37 -19.73
CA GLU A 239 9.64 -1.96 -19.07
C GLU A 239 9.47 -3.46 -18.81
N LEU A 240 8.31 -3.88 -18.28
CA LEU A 240 7.97 -5.28 -18.07
C LEU A 240 7.98 -6.08 -19.37
N THR A 241 7.47 -5.53 -20.47
CA THR A 241 7.45 -6.22 -21.76
C THR A 241 8.86 -6.42 -22.32
N VAL A 242 9.75 -5.44 -22.14
CA VAL A 242 11.17 -5.55 -22.50
C VAL A 242 11.84 -6.61 -21.64
N ASN A 243 11.68 -6.52 -20.32
CA ASN A 243 12.32 -7.41 -19.36
C ASN A 243 11.75 -8.83 -19.38
N LYS A 244 10.49 -9.06 -19.77
CA LYS A 244 9.91 -10.41 -19.86
C LYS A 244 10.65 -11.30 -20.86
N LYS A 245 11.21 -10.71 -21.92
CA LYS A 245 12.06 -11.45 -22.86
C LYS A 245 13.37 -11.89 -22.18
N GLU A 246 13.99 -10.98 -21.43
CA GLU A 246 15.24 -11.23 -20.70
C GLU A 246 15.05 -12.18 -19.51
N GLN A 247 13.96 -12.04 -18.76
CA GLN A 247 13.57 -12.93 -17.66
C GLN A 247 13.22 -14.32 -18.16
N ASN A 248 12.49 -14.44 -19.28
CA ASN A 248 12.24 -15.75 -19.89
C ASN A 248 13.55 -16.40 -20.36
N LEU A 249 14.49 -15.61 -20.87
CA LEU A 249 15.82 -16.10 -21.23
C LEU A 249 16.59 -16.55 -19.97
N ALA A 250 16.61 -15.74 -18.91
CA ALA A 250 17.25 -16.06 -17.65
C ALA A 250 16.64 -17.29 -16.97
N ALA A 251 15.30 -17.40 -16.95
CA ALA A 251 14.59 -18.56 -16.42
C ALA A 251 14.89 -19.82 -17.23
N ARG A 252 14.98 -19.72 -18.57
CA ARG A 252 15.42 -20.83 -19.44
C ARG A 252 16.86 -21.24 -19.15
N ILE A 253 17.77 -20.28 -19.03
CA ILE A 253 19.18 -20.53 -18.68
C ILE A 253 19.26 -21.20 -17.30
N GLY A 254 18.55 -20.67 -16.29
CA GLY A 254 18.50 -21.22 -14.94
C GLY A 254 17.89 -22.63 -14.90
N ALA A 255 16.84 -22.90 -15.68
CA ALA A 255 16.26 -24.23 -15.81
C ALA A 255 17.24 -25.22 -16.48
N VAL A 256 17.94 -24.80 -17.53
CA VAL A 256 18.99 -25.60 -18.18
C VAL A 256 20.16 -25.85 -17.21
N GLN A 257 20.60 -24.83 -16.49
CA GLN A 257 21.69 -24.95 -15.51
C GLN A 257 21.31 -25.86 -14.35
N SER A 258 20.11 -25.71 -13.79
CA SER A 258 19.56 -26.60 -12.76
C SER A 258 19.44 -28.02 -13.29
N HIS A 259 18.94 -28.23 -14.52
CA HIS A 259 18.90 -29.55 -15.13
C HIS A 259 20.30 -30.16 -15.32
N HIS A 260 21.30 -29.35 -15.68
CA HIS A 260 22.69 -29.79 -15.80
C HIS A 260 23.35 -30.08 -14.45
N GLN A 261 23.02 -29.34 -13.40
CA GLN A 261 23.48 -29.60 -12.03
C GLN A 261 22.77 -30.80 -11.39
N LEU A 262 21.53 -31.06 -11.79
CA LEU A 262 20.73 -32.21 -11.38
C LEU A 262 21.04 -33.48 -12.20
N LYS A 263 21.85 -33.40 -13.27
CA LYS A 263 22.41 -34.61 -13.86
C LYS A 263 23.26 -35.25 -12.77
N PRO A 264 22.92 -36.47 -12.29
CA PRO A 264 23.81 -37.18 -11.40
C PRO A 264 25.16 -37.26 -12.12
N GLU A 265 26.26 -36.97 -11.41
CA GLU A 265 27.53 -37.56 -11.82
C GLU A 265 27.23 -39.05 -12.00
N LEU A 266 27.30 -39.53 -13.24
CA LEU A 266 27.40 -40.95 -13.50
C LEU A 266 28.68 -41.36 -12.78
N ILE A 267 28.55 -41.79 -11.53
CA ILE A 267 29.57 -42.55 -10.85
C ILE A 267 29.73 -43.78 -11.75
N SER A 268 30.69 -43.73 -12.66
CA SER A 268 31.15 -44.93 -13.32
C SER A 268 31.54 -45.84 -12.18
N ARG A 269 30.78 -46.92 -11.99
CA ARG A 269 31.27 -48.05 -11.21
C ARG A 269 32.50 -48.53 -11.95
N GLU A 270 33.65 -47.96 -11.62
CA GLU A 270 34.90 -48.65 -11.85
C GLU A 270 34.74 -50.01 -11.20
N ASN A 271 34.94 -51.05 -12.01
CA ASN A 271 34.89 -52.44 -11.61
C ASN A 271 36.03 -52.72 -10.62
N HIS A 272 35.93 -52.21 -9.40
CA HIS A 272 36.66 -52.77 -8.29
C HIS A 272 35.95 -54.07 -7.91
N GLN A 273 36.40 -55.17 -8.54
CA GLN A 273 36.26 -56.52 -8.01
C GLN A 273 36.96 -56.60 -6.64
N GLN A 274 36.42 -55.96 -5.61
CA GLN A 274 36.71 -56.36 -4.25
C GLN A 274 35.89 -57.60 -3.96
N LYS A 275 36.56 -58.76 -4.03
CA LYS A 275 36.00 -60.02 -3.54
C LYS A 275 35.54 -59.81 -2.11
N THR A 276 34.23 -59.90 -1.88
CA THR A 276 33.69 -59.82 -0.52
C THR A 276 34.19 -61.01 0.29
N ASN A 277 34.45 -60.80 1.59
CA ASN A 277 34.86 -61.87 2.50
C ASN A 277 33.84 -63.03 2.52
N TRP A 278 32.57 -62.73 2.29
CA TRP A 278 31.49 -63.71 2.12
C TRP A 278 31.67 -64.62 0.89
N ALA A 279 32.03 -64.07 -0.27
CA ALA A 279 32.31 -64.86 -1.48
C ALA A 279 33.61 -65.68 -1.38
N SER A 280 34.48 -65.34 -0.44
CA SER A 280 35.70 -66.09 -0.12
C SER A 280 35.44 -67.21 0.89
N ALA A 281 34.52 -66.98 1.84
CA ALA A 281 34.10 -67.97 2.84
C ALA A 281 33.28 -69.11 2.21
N GLY A 282 32.30 -68.81 1.34
CA GLY A 282 31.47 -69.84 0.70
C GLY A 282 32.27 -70.84 -0.14
N ARG A 283 33.33 -70.37 -0.82
CA ARG A 283 34.23 -71.25 -1.59
C ARG A 283 35.14 -72.13 -0.73
N LYS A 284 35.38 -71.76 0.53
CA LYS A 284 36.14 -72.59 1.47
C LYS A 284 35.29 -73.72 2.07
N ASP A 285 33.99 -73.49 2.24
CA ASP A 285 33.07 -74.53 2.69
C ASP A 285 32.77 -75.57 1.59
N GLU A 286 32.80 -75.18 0.31
CA GLU A 286 32.71 -76.14 -0.81
C GLU A 286 33.96 -77.02 -1.02
N LEU A 287 35.05 -76.75 -0.29
CA LEU A 287 36.31 -77.50 -0.36
C LEU A 287 36.53 -78.44 0.85
N ARG A 288 35.53 -78.59 1.72
CA ARG A 288 35.51 -79.57 2.82
C ARG A 288 34.54 -80.71 2.50
#